data_AF-A0A7R9WCE3-F1
#
_entry.id   AF-A0A7R9WCE3-F1
#
_cell.length_a   1.000
_cell.length_b   1.000
_cell.length_c   1.000
_cell.angle_alpha   90.00
_cell.angle_beta   90.00
_cell.angle_gamma   90.00
#
_symmetry.space_group_name_H-M   'P 1'
#
loop_
_entity.id
_entity.type
_entity.pdbx_description
1 polymer ?
#
loop_
_entity_poly.entity_id
_entity_poly.type
_entity_poly.pdbx_seq_one_letter_code
_entity_poly.pdbx_strand_id
1 'polypeptide(L)'
;MSASANKCAVCNEAATKRCARCKSTYYCSAECQKMDWKKHKRTVCEDAFRADQHTLHKQEFDRIVKKYKLDTEEKSGEIADFLTNTGGENDKKVTAPVFAKKFGTTMEEAVVFLEWIKVGVKFKEEALDVAKKSGFAGGPKTR
;
A
#
# COMPACT_ATOMS: atom_id res chain seq x y z
N MET A 1 -42.16 -17.00 -0.79
CA MET A 1 -40.98 -16.19 -0.43
C MET A 1 -39.88 -16.47 -1.44
N SER A 2 -39.72 -15.65 -2.47
CA SER A 2 -38.61 -15.82 -3.43
C SER A 2 -37.32 -15.34 -2.78
N ALA A 3 -36.47 -16.28 -2.36
CA ALA A 3 -35.10 -15.96 -2.00
C ALA A 3 -34.41 -15.46 -3.26
N SER A 4 -33.98 -14.19 -3.28
CA SER A 4 -33.16 -13.64 -4.36
C SER A 4 -31.88 -14.45 -4.46
N ALA A 5 -31.81 -15.36 -5.43
CA ALA A 5 -30.62 -16.15 -5.68
C ALA A 5 -29.48 -15.21 -6.08
N ASN A 6 -28.34 -15.31 -5.40
CA ASN A 6 -27.14 -14.57 -5.79
C ASN A 6 -26.74 -15.00 -7.20
N LYS A 7 -26.33 -14.06 -8.04
CA LYS A 7 -25.96 -14.32 -9.43
C LYS A 7 -24.46 -14.24 -9.62
N CYS A 8 -23.95 -15.07 -10.53
CA CYS A 8 -22.55 -15.08 -10.92
C CYS A 8 -22.20 -13.78 -11.65
N ALA A 9 -21.12 -13.12 -11.24
CA ALA A 9 -20.65 -11.88 -11.87
C ALA A 9 -20.14 -12.04 -13.32
N VAL A 10 -19.99 -13.28 -13.80
CA VAL A 10 -19.52 -13.58 -15.18
C VAL A 10 -20.65 -14.04 -16.09
N CYS A 11 -21.39 -15.08 -15.69
CA CYS A 11 -22.40 -15.71 -16.54
C CYS A 11 -23.85 -15.47 -16.09
N ASN A 12 -24.07 -14.74 -14.98
CA ASN A 12 -25.38 -14.45 -14.39
C ASN A 12 -26.21 -15.66 -13.89
N GLU A 13 -25.68 -16.87 -13.98
CA GLU A 13 -26.27 -18.08 -13.38
C GLU A 13 -26.29 -18.03 -11.84
N ALA A 14 -27.10 -18.88 -11.22
CA ALA A 14 -27.17 -19.00 -9.77
C ALA A 14 -25.79 -19.30 -9.17
N ALA A 15 -25.41 -18.53 -8.15
CA ALA A 15 -24.10 -18.58 -7.53
C ALA A 15 -24.22 -18.82 -6.03
N THR A 16 -23.44 -19.78 -5.54
CA THR A 16 -23.36 -20.13 -4.11
C THR A 16 -22.00 -19.78 -3.50
N LYS A 17 -20.98 -19.57 -4.33
CA LYS A 17 -19.63 -19.23 -3.90
C LYS A 17 -19.45 -17.73 -3.96
N ARG A 18 -18.60 -17.20 -3.09
CA ARG A 18 -18.21 -15.79 -3.08
C ARG A 18 -16.72 -15.64 -2.96
N CYS A 19 -16.19 -14.49 -3.36
CA CYS A 19 -14.77 -14.20 -3.22
C CYS A 19 -14.32 -14.41 -1.77
N ALA A 20 -13.32 -15.28 -1.55
CA ALA A 20 -12.83 -15.59 -0.21
C ALA A 20 -12.22 -14.39 0.50
N ARG A 21 -11.70 -13.41 -0.27
CA ARG A 21 -11.06 -12.20 0.25
C ARG A 21 -12.08 -11.14 0.66
N CYS A 22 -12.78 -10.53 -0.29
CA CYS A 22 -13.70 -9.43 0.00
C CYS A 22 -15.10 -9.87 0.39
N LYS A 23 -15.51 -11.11 0.07
CA LYS A 23 -16.85 -11.66 0.34
C LYS A 23 -18.01 -10.90 -0.35
N SER A 24 -17.73 -9.90 -1.19
CA SER A 24 -18.71 -9.00 -1.81
C SER A 24 -19.24 -9.44 -3.18
N THR A 25 -18.56 -10.33 -3.89
CA THR A 25 -18.95 -10.79 -5.25
C THR A 25 -19.15 -12.30 -5.28
N TYR A 26 -20.19 -12.73 -6.00
CA TYR A 26 -20.60 -14.13 -6.12
C TYR A 26 -20.20 -14.73 -7.47
N TYR A 27 -19.85 -16.01 -7.44
CA TYR A 27 -19.46 -16.81 -8.60
C TYR A 27 -20.11 -18.20 -8.52
N CYS A 28 -20.52 -18.77 -9.65
CA CYS A 28 -20.99 -20.16 -9.69
C CYS A 28 -19.82 -21.16 -9.56
N SER A 29 -18.63 -20.77 -10.04
CA SER A 29 -17.44 -21.62 -10.09
C SER A 29 -16.13 -20.84 -9.87
N ALA A 30 -15.05 -21.56 -9.58
CA ALA A 30 -13.73 -20.96 -9.40
C ALA A 30 -13.16 -20.43 -10.72
N GLU A 31 -13.59 -21.00 -11.84
CA GLU A 31 -13.27 -20.61 -13.20
C GLU A 31 -13.84 -19.22 -13.50
N CYS A 32 -15.12 -18.99 -13.18
CA CYS A 32 -15.73 -17.66 -13.31
C CYS A 32 -15.00 -16.63 -12.43
N GLN A 33 -14.63 -17.00 -11.20
CA GLN A 33 -13.83 -16.11 -10.34
C GLN A 33 -12.47 -15.77 -10.97
N LYS A 34 -11.76 -16.76 -11.51
CA LYS A 34 -10.44 -16.56 -12.17
C LYS A 34 -10.56 -15.67 -13.41
N MET A 35 -11.61 -15.83 -14.20
CA MET A 35 -11.88 -14.99 -15.37
C MET A 35 -12.10 -13.52 -14.99
N ASP A 36 -12.88 -13.27 -13.94
CA ASP A 36 -13.18 -11.92 -13.45
C ASP A 36 -12.03 -11.30 -12.62
N TRP A 37 -11.09 -12.12 -12.13
CA TRP A 37 -10.09 -11.72 -11.13
C TRP A 37 -9.31 -10.45 -11.49
N LYS A 38 -8.86 -10.30 -12.74
CA LYS A 38 -8.09 -9.11 -13.17
C LYS A 38 -8.88 -7.80 -13.02
N LYS A 39 -10.19 -7.85 -13.19
CA LYS A 39 -11.10 -6.70 -13.01
C LYS A 39 -11.50 -6.59 -11.55
N HIS A 40 -12.11 -7.64 -11.00
CA HIS A 40 -12.58 -7.70 -9.62
C HIS A 40 -11.53 -7.30 -8.58
N LYS A 41 -10.29 -7.80 -8.72
CA LYS A 41 -9.17 -7.49 -7.81
C LYS A 41 -8.96 -5.99 -7.65
N ARG A 42 -9.11 -5.22 -8.74
CA ARG A 42 -8.85 -3.79 -8.77
C ARG A 42 -10.08 -2.94 -8.43
N THR A 43 -11.27 -3.38 -8.81
CA THR A 43 -12.47 -2.52 -8.75
C THR A 43 -13.44 -2.84 -7.62
N VAL A 44 -13.38 -4.05 -7.04
CA VAL A 44 -14.33 -4.48 -5.99
C VAL A 44 -13.60 -5.05 -4.78
N CYS A 45 -12.53 -5.81 -5.02
CA CYS A 45 -11.71 -6.37 -3.96
C CYS A 45 -10.61 -5.39 -3.49
N GLU A 46 -10.79 -4.08 -3.72
CA GLU A 46 -9.74 -3.07 -3.67
C GLU A 46 -9.04 -3.01 -2.31
N ASP A 47 -9.76 -2.98 -1.19
CA ASP A 47 -9.13 -2.93 0.14
C ASP A 47 -8.27 -4.18 0.43
N ALA A 48 -8.80 -5.36 0.09
CA ALA A 48 -8.05 -6.60 0.24
C ALA A 48 -6.91 -6.72 -0.78
N PHE A 49 -7.00 -6.05 -1.92
CA PHE A 49 -5.93 -5.95 -2.91
C PHE A 49 -4.82 -4.99 -2.46
N ARG A 50 -5.19 -3.81 -1.93
CA ARG A 50 -4.24 -2.86 -1.36
C ARG A 50 -3.51 -3.48 -0.17
N ALA A 51 -4.21 -4.17 0.73
CA ALA A 51 -3.58 -4.87 1.85
C ALA A 51 -2.56 -5.94 1.39
N ASP A 52 -2.88 -6.71 0.34
CA ASP A 52 -1.98 -7.71 -0.25
C ASP A 52 -0.75 -7.08 -0.91
N GLN A 53 -0.93 -6.00 -1.67
CA GLN A 53 0.18 -5.25 -2.27
C GLN A 53 1.08 -4.59 -1.22
N HIS A 54 0.51 -4.05 -0.14
CA HIS A 54 1.29 -3.52 0.97
C HIS A 54 2.13 -4.61 1.64
N THR A 55 1.56 -5.80 1.83
CA THR A 55 2.28 -6.94 2.42
C THR A 55 3.46 -7.34 1.56
N LEU A 56 3.27 -7.45 0.24
CA LEU A 56 4.34 -7.81 -0.70
C LEU A 56 5.45 -6.75 -0.76
N HIS A 57 5.09 -5.47 -0.87
CA HIS A 57 6.10 -4.39 -0.86
C HIS A 57 6.84 -4.31 0.49
N LYS A 58 6.20 -4.61 1.63
CA LYS A 58 6.89 -4.70 2.93
C LYS A 58 7.90 -5.85 2.95
N GLN A 59 7.50 -7.03 2.50
CA GLN A 59 8.40 -8.19 2.45
C GLN A 59 9.63 -7.88 1.59
N GLU A 60 9.42 -7.22 0.45
CA GLU A 60 10.49 -6.83 -0.45
C GLU A 60 11.38 -5.73 0.16
N PHE A 61 10.79 -4.73 0.81
CA PHE A 61 11.52 -3.73 1.58
C PHE A 61 12.40 -4.37 2.66
N ASP A 62 11.84 -5.28 3.47
CA ASP A 62 12.57 -5.98 4.54
C ASP A 62 13.70 -6.86 3.97
N ARG A 63 13.48 -7.48 2.81
CA ARG A 63 14.50 -8.23 2.06
C ARG A 63 15.65 -7.30 1.65
N ILE A 64 15.35 -6.14 1.08
CA ILE A 64 16.34 -5.15 0.65
C ILE A 64 17.13 -4.62 1.86
N VAL A 65 16.45 -4.24 2.94
CA VAL A 65 17.08 -3.77 4.18
C VAL A 65 18.09 -4.80 4.68
N LYS A 66 17.69 -6.08 4.78
CA LYS A 66 18.58 -7.16 5.25
C LYS A 66 19.73 -7.44 4.29
N LYS A 67 19.45 -7.53 2.99
CA LYS A 67 20.44 -7.84 1.93
C LYS A 67 21.57 -6.80 1.91
N TYR A 68 21.21 -5.52 2.06
CA TYR A 68 22.16 -4.41 2.00
C TYR A 68 22.55 -3.86 3.37
N LYS A 69 22.03 -4.44 4.46
CA LYS A 69 22.24 -4.00 5.85
C LYS A 69 21.94 -2.52 6.06
N LEU A 70 20.81 -2.05 5.51
CA LEU A 70 20.43 -0.63 5.51
C LEU A 70 19.92 -0.14 6.88
N ASP A 71 19.79 -1.05 7.84
CA ASP A 71 19.38 -0.84 9.22
C ASP A 71 20.57 -0.64 10.19
N THR A 72 21.81 -0.67 9.72
CA THR A 72 22.97 -0.34 10.55
C THR A 72 22.99 1.15 10.90
N GLU A 73 23.58 1.51 12.04
CA GLU A 73 23.68 2.90 12.49
C GLU A 73 24.29 3.80 11.41
N GLU A 74 25.43 3.39 10.85
CA GLU A 74 26.11 4.08 9.74
C GLU A 74 25.21 4.31 8.52
N LYS A 75 24.60 3.25 7.98
CA LYS A 75 23.79 3.37 6.75
C LYS A 75 22.46 4.07 7.00
N SER A 76 21.86 3.90 8.17
CA SER A 76 20.61 4.58 8.54
C SER A 76 20.81 6.09 8.62
N GLY A 77 21.94 6.54 9.18
CA GLY A 77 22.35 7.95 9.17
C GLY A 77 22.53 8.49 7.75
N GLU A 78 23.27 7.76 6.90
CA GLU A 78 23.45 8.15 5.50
C GLU A 78 22.13 8.22 4.71
N ILE A 79 21.18 7.32 4.98
CA ILE A 79 19.86 7.34 4.36
C ILE A 79 19.07 8.55 4.85
N ALA A 80 19.11 8.87 6.15
CA ALA A 80 18.45 10.04 6.70
C ALA A 80 18.98 11.34 6.08
N ASP A 81 20.30 11.48 5.97
CA ASP A 81 20.95 12.62 5.33
C ASP A 81 20.58 12.70 3.85
N PHE A 82 20.58 11.56 3.15
CA PHE A 82 20.19 11.48 1.74
C PHE A 82 18.75 11.93 1.51
N LEU A 83 17.83 11.63 2.44
CA LEU A 83 16.42 12.00 2.34
C LEU A 83 16.16 13.47 2.75
N THR A 84 16.93 14.01 3.70
CA THR A 84 16.68 15.34 4.29
C THR A 84 17.44 16.49 3.61
N ASN A 85 18.52 16.24 2.85
CA ASN A 85 19.29 17.27 2.13
C ASN A 85 18.58 17.91 0.91
N THR A 86 17.24 17.91 0.89
CA THR A 86 16.39 18.41 -0.19
C THR A 86 15.99 19.88 -0.05
N GLY A 87 16.64 20.64 0.84
CA GLY A 87 16.27 22.02 1.21
C GLY A 87 17.09 23.17 0.58
N GLY A 88 17.85 22.93 -0.49
CA GLY A 88 18.64 23.96 -1.18
C GLY A 88 18.24 24.12 -2.64
N GLU A 89 18.07 25.35 -3.11
CA GLU A 89 17.53 25.87 -4.38
C GLU A 89 18.03 25.29 -5.73
N ASN A 90 18.64 24.10 -5.79
CA ASN A 90 18.96 23.41 -7.05
C ASN A 90 18.86 21.87 -6.93
N ASP A 91 17.63 21.37 -7.05
CA ASP A 91 17.25 20.17 -7.83
C ASP A 91 18.07 18.87 -7.67
N LYS A 92 18.48 18.49 -6.46
CA LYS A 92 18.88 17.10 -6.15
C LYS A 92 17.66 16.31 -5.68
N LYS A 93 16.78 15.97 -6.62
CA LYS A 93 15.63 15.10 -6.35
C LYS A 93 16.13 13.73 -5.89
N VAL A 94 15.66 13.26 -4.73
CA VAL A 94 15.83 11.88 -4.26
C VAL A 94 15.25 10.94 -5.33
N THR A 95 16.12 10.30 -6.11
CA THR A 95 15.75 9.45 -7.24
C THR A 95 16.34 8.04 -7.06
N ALA A 96 15.63 7.05 -7.58
CA ALA A 96 16.03 5.65 -7.50
C ALA A 96 17.41 5.35 -8.11
N PRO A 97 17.83 5.95 -9.26
CA PRO A 97 19.17 5.72 -9.80
C PRO A 97 20.29 6.21 -8.87
N VAL A 98 20.07 7.35 -8.19
CA VAL A 98 21.06 7.91 -7.26
C VAL A 98 21.14 7.05 -5.99
N PHE A 99 19.99 6.59 -5.48
CA PHE A 99 19.95 5.66 -4.35
C PHE A 99 20.65 4.33 -4.68
N ALA A 100 20.32 3.74 -5.83
CA ALA A 100 20.93 2.50 -6.32
C ALA A 100 22.45 2.62 -6.40
N LYS A 101 22.94 3.71 -7.00
CA LYS A 101 24.38 4.00 -7.09
C LYS A 101 25.03 4.18 -5.72
N LYS A 102 24.36 4.86 -4.77
CA LYS A 102 24.92 5.16 -3.44
C LYS A 102 24.97 3.94 -2.52
N PHE A 103 23.94 3.10 -2.54
CA PHE A 103 23.80 1.97 -1.62
C PHE A 103 24.09 0.60 -2.26
N GLY A 104 24.45 0.58 -3.55
CA GLY A 104 24.80 -0.63 -4.29
C GLY A 104 23.60 -1.53 -4.60
N THR A 105 22.37 -1.00 -4.58
CA THR A 105 21.15 -1.74 -4.90
C THR A 105 20.90 -1.75 -6.42
N THR A 106 19.98 -2.60 -6.89
CA THR A 106 19.46 -2.40 -8.25
C THR A 106 18.53 -1.19 -8.30
N MET A 107 18.22 -0.72 -9.52
CA MET A 107 17.28 0.38 -9.73
C MET A 107 15.87 -0.01 -9.26
N GLU A 108 15.45 -1.24 -9.51
CA GLU A 108 14.15 -1.79 -9.10
C GLU A 108 14.05 -1.87 -7.58
N GLU A 109 15.10 -2.37 -6.92
CA GLU A 109 15.17 -2.43 -5.46
C GLU A 109 15.14 -1.02 -4.84
N ALA A 110 15.83 -0.05 -5.45
CA ALA A 110 15.80 1.35 -5.02
C ALA A 110 14.40 1.98 -5.17
N VAL A 111 13.66 1.66 -6.24
CA VAL A 111 12.27 2.12 -6.42
C VAL A 111 11.41 1.57 -5.30
N VAL A 112 11.43 0.26 -5.06
CA VAL A 112 10.63 -0.37 -3.99
C VAL A 112 10.97 0.22 -2.63
N PHE A 113 12.26 0.41 -2.34
CA PHE A 113 12.72 0.98 -1.08
C PHE A 113 12.20 2.41 -0.85
N LEU A 114 12.38 3.29 -1.84
CA LEU A 114 11.94 4.68 -1.76
C LEU A 114 10.42 4.82 -1.76
N GLU A 115 9.70 3.98 -2.50
CA GLU A 115 8.23 3.95 -2.49
C GLU A 115 7.70 3.53 -1.12
N TRP A 116 8.28 2.52 -0.49
CA TRP A 116 7.88 2.08 0.85
C TRP A 116 8.07 3.18 1.90
N ILE A 117 9.19 3.91 1.84
CA ILE A 117 9.44 5.06 2.73
C ILE A 117 8.38 6.16 2.50
N LYS A 118 8.10 6.50 1.24
CA LYS A 118 7.07 7.50 0.90
C LYS A 118 5.68 7.08 1.40
N VAL A 119 5.33 5.80 1.27
CA VAL A 119 4.07 5.24 1.81
C VAL A 119 4.04 5.40 3.33
N GLY A 120 5.12 5.05 4.03
CA GLY A 120 5.21 5.24 5.48
C GLY A 120 5.03 6.70 5.91
N VAL A 121 5.64 7.65 5.19
CA VAL A 121 5.49 9.09 5.44
C VAL A 121 4.04 9.54 5.23
N LYS A 122 3.40 9.15 4.12
CA LYS A 122 1.99 9.48 3.84
C LYS A 122 1.04 8.92 4.89
N PHE A 123 1.25 7.69 5.36
CA PHE A 123 0.44 7.13 6.45
C PHE A 123 0.56 7.95 7.74
N LYS A 124 1.77 8.42 8.06
CA LYS A 124 1.99 9.28 9.23
C LYS A 124 1.30 10.64 9.06
N GLU A 125 1.35 11.23 7.87
CA GLU A 125 0.63 12.47 7.53
C GLU A 125 -0.89 12.31 7.65
N GLU A 126 -1.46 11.28 7.03
CA GLU A 126 -2.89 10.98 7.06
C GLU A 126 -3.40 10.70 8.48
N ALA A 127 -2.65 9.93 9.28
CA ALA A 127 -3.00 9.66 10.68
C ALA A 127 -2.99 10.95 11.54
N LEU A 128 -2.01 11.84 11.32
CA LEU A 128 -1.96 13.14 11.98
C LEU A 128 -3.11 14.05 11.54
N ASP A 129 -3.50 14.03 10.27
CA ASP A 129 -4.61 14.82 9.75
C ASP A 129 -5.97 14.33 10.25
N VAL A 130 -6.16 13.02 10.38
CA VAL A 130 -7.35 12.44 11.04
C VAL A 130 -7.39 12.82 12.52
N ALA A 131 -6.25 12.76 13.23
CA ALA A 131 -6.16 13.19 14.62
C ALA A 131 -6.48 14.68 14.80
N LYS A 132 -5.99 15.55 13.90
CA LYS A 132 -6.31 16.99 13.91
C LYS A 132 -7.78 17.26 13.59
N LYS A 133 -8.36 16.54 12.62
CA LYS A 133 -9.79 16.65 12.27
C LYS A 133 -10.72 16.13 13.37
N SER A 134 -10.24 15.24 14.24
CA SER A 134 -10.99 14.69 15.36
C SER A 134 -10.81 15.49 16.68
N GLY A 135 -10.06 16.60 16.66
CA GLY A 135 -9.81 17.45 17.82
C GLY A 135 -10.72 18.68 17.95
N PHE A 136 -11.65 18.63 18.92
CA PHE A 136 -12.26 19.74 19.68
C PHE A 136 -13.41 20.59 19.10
N ALA A 137 -14.63 20.04 19.15
CA ALA A 137 -15.83 20.82 19.52
C ALA A 137 -16.09 20.59 21.02
N GLY A 138 -15.44 21.39 21.87
CA GLY A 138 -15.52 21.27 23.32
C GLY A 138 -15.07 22.55 24.01
N GLY A 139 -15.70 23.67 23.67
CA GLY A 139 -15.55 24.91 24.43
C GLY A 139 -16.28 24.78 25.78
N PRO A 140 -15.68 25.24 26.89
CA PRO A 140 -16.31 25.17 28.21
C PRO A 140 -17.57 26.04 28.23
N LYS A 141 -18.71 25.44 28.61
CA LYS A 141 -19.91 26.21 28.96
C LYS A 141 -19.62 26.94 30.27
N THR A 142 -19.31 28.24 30.17
CA THR A 142 -19.38 29.15 31.30
C THR A 142 -20.83 29.24 31.75
N ARG A 143 -21.02 29.07 33.05
CA ARG A 143 -22.29 29.13 33.79
C ARG A 143 -22.94 30.51 33.69
#